data_AF-A0A915CRC3-F1
#
_entry.id   AF-A0A915CRC3-F1
#
_cell.length_a   1.000
_cell.length_b   1.000
_cell.length_c   1.000
_cell.angle_alpha   90.00
_cell.angle_beta   90.00
_cell.angle_gamma   90.00
#
_symmetry.space_group_name_H-M   'P 1'
#
loop_
_entity.id
_entity.type
_entity.pdbx_description
1 polymer ?
#
loop_
_entity_poly.entity_id
_entity_poly.type
_entity_poly.pdbx_seq_one_letter_code
_entity_poly.pdbx_strand_id
1 'polypeptide(L)'
;MAALNLQTPDLPNQLNSTLFKNNGNSGYVLKPESMTKLNNKFDPFEVDRSENAMTLTINIRIISGQLFCLLSDKTPLSIYVEVDLYGLPKDTHKCIYRTSTQTIDGLNTVFSEQKPVFSTYGGWQITDFPCRLTIEKIFFPELAFLRFAVYEESKSDLLGQVILQVKNLQPGHKHLILTNEFNKPIGPVSLFVYFDVKNFKETSKNKNRPKIEVLSKEGVKYWHFKLKQSMSGPDNK
;
A
#
# COMPACT_ATOMS: atom_id res chain seq x y z
N MET A 1 6.51 -16.93 -24.21
CA MET A 1 6.64 -17.78 -23.01
C MET A 1 7.79 -17.22 -22.20
N ALA A 2 7.64 -17.05 -20.88
CA ALA A 2 8.73 -16.62 -20.01
C ALA A 2 9.26 -17.85 -19.26
N ALA A 3 10.54 -18.18 -19.45
CA ALA A 3 11.18 -19.34 -18.83
C ALA A 3 11.96 -18.91 -17.58
N LEU A 4 11.91 -19.71 -16.53
CA LEU A 4 12.59 -19.48 -15.25
C LEU A 4 13.33 -20.73 -14.79
N ASN A 5 14.33 -20.53 -13.94
CA ASN A 5 15.15 -21.59 -13.36
C ASN A 5 14.48 -22.15 -12.09
N LEU A 6 13.66 -23.19 -12.20
CA LEU A 6 12.87 -23.73 -11.06
C LEU A 6 13.72 -24.25 -9.88
N GLN A 7 15.01 -24.50 -10.09
CA GLN A 7 15.94 -24.92 -9.03
C GLN A 7 16.32 -23.79 -8.07
N THR A 8 16.11 -22.52 -8.45
CA THR A 8 16.53 -21.35 -7.66
C THR A 8 15.33 -20.78 -6.88
N PRO A 9 15.39 -20.68 -5.54
CA PRO A 9 14.28 -20.12 -4.75
C PRO A 9 14.25 -18.59 -4.76
N ASP A 10 14.17 -17.98 -5.95
CA ASP A 10 14.21 -16.54 -6.13
C ASP A 10 12.81 -15.89 -6.19
N LEU A 11 12.78 -14.56 -6.04
CA LEU A 11 11.54 -13.78 -6.14
C LEU A 11 10.77 -14.02 -7.47
N PRO A 12 11.42 -14.07 -8.65
CA PRO A 12 10.76 -14.45 -9.90
C PRO A 12 10.00 -15.79 -9.82
N ASN A 13 10.61 -16.84 -9.29
CA ASN A 13 9.91 -18.11 -9.09
C ASN A 13 8.79 -18.02 -8.07
N GLN A 14 8.96 -17.19 -7.03
CA GLN A 14 7.92 -16.96 -6.04
C GLN A 14 6.67 -16.30 -6.66
N LEU A 15 6.87 -15.29 -7.50
CA LEU A 15 5.82 -14.63 -8.26
C LEU A 15 5.18 -15.59 -9.28
N ASN A 16 6.01 -16.34 -10.00
CA ASN A 16 5.57 -17.32 -10.99
C ASN A 16 4.63 -18.37 -10.40
N SER A 17 5.03 -18.98 -9.29
CA SER A 17 4.20 -19.98 -8.62
C SER A 17 2.90 -19.36 -8.10
N THR A 18 2.91 -18.10 -7.65
CA THR A 18 1.71 -17.40 -7.20
C THR A 18 0.77 -17.10 -8.36
N LEU A 19 1.30 -16.70 -9.52
CA LEU A 19 0.51 -16.48 -10.73
C LEU A 19 -0.19 -17.76 -11.19
N PHE A 20 0.56 -18.84 -11.31
CA PHE A 20 0.06 -20.13 -11.81
C PHE A 20 -0.70 -20.95 -10.79
N LYS A 21 -0.77 -20.51 -9.52
CA LYS A 21 -1.74 -21.01 -8.55
C LYS A 21 -3.19 -20.69 -8.94
N ASN A 22 -3.39 -19.66 -9.76
CA ASN A 22 -4.70 -19.36 -10.33
C ASN A 22 -5.18 -20.47 -11.25
N ASN A 23 -6.49 -20.46 -11.54
CA ASN A 23 -7.09 -21.33 -12.53
C ASN A 23 -6.79 -22.82 -12.25
N GLY A 24 -6.88 -23.21 -10.97
CA GLY A 24 -6.74 -24.58 -10.52
C GLY A 24 -5.37 -25.22 -10.75
N ASN A 25 -4.28 -24.45 -10.69
CA ASN A 25 -2.91 -24.93 -10.95
C ASN A 25 -2.69 -25.52 -12.35
N SER A 26 -3.49 -25.13 -13.35
CA SER A 26 -3.41 -25.68 -14.71
C SER A 26 -2.13 -25.31 -15.48
N GLY A 27 -1.37 -24.33 -14.99
CA GLY A 27 -0.22 -23.76 -15.73
C GLY A 27 -0.62 -22.77 -16.83
N TYR A 28 -1.91 -22.46 -16.98
CA TYR A 28 -2.42 -21.46 -17.93
C TYR A 28 -3.25 -20.39 -17.23
N VAL A 29 -2.89 -19.13 -17.47
CA VAL A 29 -3.62 -17.96 -16.97
C VAL A 29 -3.98 -17.06 -18.15
N LEU A 30 -5.26 -16.71 -18.27
CA LEU A 30 -5.73 -15.82 -19.33
C LEU A 30 -5.13 -14.42 -19.13
N LYS A 31 -4.67 -13.81 -20.23
CA LYS A 31 -4.20 -12.44 -20.23
C LYS A 31 -5.38 -11.46 -20.00
N PRO A 32 -5.15 -10.33 -19.31
CA PRO A 32 -6.10 -9.23 -19.19
C PRO A 32 -6.73 -8.82 -20.52
N GLU A 33 -7.98 -8.38 -20.51
CA GLU A 33 -8.67 -7.94 -21.73
C GLU A 33 -7.94 -6.80 -22.47
N SER A 34 -7.29 -5.93 -21.70
CA SER A 34 -6.49 -4.83 -22.24
C SER A 34 -5.32 -5.32 -23.11
N MET A 35 -4.85 -6.56 -22.92
CA MET A 35 -3.75 -7.17 -23.67
C MET A 35 -4.21 -8.16 -24.75
N THR A 36 -5.52 -8.43 -24.86
CA THR A 36 -6.07 -9.38 -25.85
C THR A 36 -6.86 -8.69 -26.96
N LYS A 37 -7.49 -7.55 -26.70
CA LYS A 37 -8.28 -6.80 -27.71
C LYS A 37 -7.37 -6.09 -28.72
N LEU A 38 -7.56 -6.41 -30.01
CA LEU A 38 -6.80 -5.83 -31.13
C LEU A 38 -6.93 -4.30 -31.24
N ASN A 39 -8.07 -3.74 -30.83
CA ASN A 39 -8.33 -2.30 -30.91
C ASN A 39 -7.76 -1.51 -29.72
N ASN A 40 -7.18 -2.17 -28.72
CA ASN A 40 -6.65 -1.51 -27.53
C ASN A 40 -5.14 -1.28 -27.67
N LYS A 41 -4.69 -0.02 -27.64
CA LYS A 41 -3.27 0.31 -27.57
C LYS A 41 -2.81 0.23 -26.12
N PHE A 42 -2.28 -0.92 -25.70
CA PHE A 42 -1.73 -1.10 -24.37
C PHE A 42 -0.22 -0.81 -24.38
N ASP A 43 0.19 0.22 -23.64
CA ASP A 43 1.59 0.52 -23.35
C ASP A 43 1.86 0.31 -21.85
N PRO A 44 2.74 -0.64 -21.46
CA PRO A 44 3.05 -0.90 -20.06
C PRO A 44 3.78 0.25 -19.35
N PHE A 45 4.33 1.23 -20.09
CA PHE A 45 5.01 2.41 -19.54
C PHE A 45 4.13 3.67 -19.50
N GLU A 46 3.14 3.77 -20.41
CA GLU A 46 2.24 4.94 -20.53
C GLU A 46 0.82 4.70 -19.98
N VAL A 47 0.71 4.07 -18.81
CA VAL A 47 -0.58 3.62 -18.24
C VAL A 47 -1.54 4.78 -17.88
N ASP A 48 -1.02 5.99 -17.62
CA ASP A 48 -1.81 7.18 -17.27
C ASP A 48 -2.84 7.59 -18.35
N ARG A 49 -2.61 7.22 -19.61
CA ARG A 49 -3.45 7.62 -20.76
C ARG A 49 -4.48 6.55 -21.15
N SER A 50 -4.44 5.38 -20.54
CA SER A 50 -5.35 4.29 -20.91
C SER A 50 -6.75 4.55 -20.34
N GLU A 51 -7.72 4.81 -21.22
CA GLU A 51 -9.13 5.09 -20.87
C GLU A 51 -9.80 3.94 -20.09
N ASN A 52 -9.20 2.75 -20.09
CA ASN A 52 -9.72 1.53 -19.45
C ASN A 52 -8.97 1.12 -18.17
N ALA A 53 -8.02 1.93 -17.66
CA ALA A 53 -7.30 1.57 -16.43
C ALA A 53 -8.18 1.72 -15.18
N MET A 54 -8.70 0.61 -14.68
CA MET A 54 -9.28 0.54 -13.34
C MET A 54 -8.18 0.76 -12.31
N THR A 55 -8.12 1.98 -11.79
CA THR A 55 -7.19 2.32 -10.72
C THR A 55 -7.76 1.87 -9.38
N LEU A 56 -6.92 1.31 -8.51
CA LEU A 56 -7.34 0.76 -7.22
C LEU A 56 -6.54 1.40 -6.08
N THR A 57 -7.20 1.67 -4.96
CA THR A 57 -6.62 2.12 -3.70
C THR A 57 -6.72 0.99 -2.67
N ILE A 58 -5.60 0.62 -2.05
CA ILE A 58 -5.55 -0.40 -0.99
C ILE A 58 -5.08 0.21 0.32
N ASN A 59 -5.90 0.08 1.36
CA ASN A 59 -5.49 0.29 2.73
C ASN A 59 -5.18 -1.07 3.37
N ILE A 60 -3.97 -1.22 3.90
CA ILE A 60 -3.50 -2.43 4.57
C ILE A 60 -3.22 -2.07 6.02
N ARG A 61 -3.68 -2.90 6.96
CA ARG A 61 -3.27 -2.82 8.36
C ARG A 61 -2.67 -4.14 8.79
N ILE A 62 -1.40 -4.13 9.16
CA ILE A 62 -0.71 -5.29 9.73
C ILE A 62 -1.00 -5.25 11.24
N ILE A 63 -1.69 -6.28 11.75
CA ILE A 63 -2.21 -6.26 13.12
C ILE A 63 -1.31 -7.09 14.03
N SER A 64 -1.13 -8.35 13.68
CA SER A 64 -0.33 -9.28 14.49
C SER A 64 0.19 -10.42 13.61
N GLY A 65 1.04 -11.26 14.17
CA GLY A 65 1.26 -12.59 13.62
C GLY A 65 1.29 -13.66 14.69
N GLN A 66 1.00 -14.87 14.23
CA GLN A 66 0.70 -16.03 15.05
C GLN A 66 1.79 -17.08 14.87
N LEU A 67 2.19 -17.69 15.98
CA LEU A 67 3.06 -18.87 16.05
C LEU A 67 4.46 -18.64 15.46
N PHE A 68 4.94 -17.40 15.45
CA PHE A 68 6.31 -17.10 15.01
C PHE A 68 7.39 -17.77 15.87
N CYS A 69 7.07 -18.11 17.11
CA CYS A 69 7.93 -18.93 17.98
C CYS A 69 8.27 -20.31 17.38
N LEU A 70 7.51 -20.81 16.39
CA LEU A 70 7.81 -22.06 15.70
C LEU A 70 8.87 -21.92 14.59
N LEU A 71 9.24 -20.69 14.22
CA LEU A 71 10.21 -20.43 13.14
C LEU A 71 11.66 -20.57 13.60
N SER A 72 11.92 -20.50 14.91
CA SER A 72 13.27 -20.58 15.45
C SER A 72 13.22 -21.10 16.89
N ASP A 73 14.08 -22.06 17.20
CA ASP A 73 14.28 -22.56 18.56
C ASP A 73 15.03 -21.55 19.46
N LYS A 74 15.53 -20.45 18.87
CA LYS A 74 16.32 -19.43 19.58
C LYS A 74 15.44 -18.26 19.99
N THR A 75 15.31 -18.04 21.29
CA THR A 75 14.67 -16.89 21.91
C THR A 75 15.72 -15.96 22.53
N PRO A 76 15.60 -14.62 22.42
CA PRO A 76 14.53 -13.86 21.77
C PRO A 76 14.76 -13.64 20.27
N LEU A 77 13.68 -13.71 19.48
CA LEU A 77 13.70 -13.43 18.04
C LEU A 77 12.99 -12.10 17.78
N SER A 78 13.70 -11.15 17.15
CA SER A 78 13.17 -9.83 16.78
C SER A 78 12.79 -9.83 15.31
N ILE A 79 11.54 -9.51 15.00
CA ILE A 79 10.98 -9.60 13.66
C ILE A 79 10.38 -8.28 13.19
N TYR A 80 10.39 -8.08 11.88
CA TYR A 80 9.63 -7.02 11.22
C TYR A 80 9.01 -7.53 9.92
N VAL A 81 7.99 -6.83 9.45
CA VAL A 81 7.29 -7.15 8.20
C VAL A 81 7.55 -6.08 7.17
N GLU A 82 7.97 -6.50 5.97
CA GLU A 82 8.05 -5.66 4.79
C GLU A 82 6.90 -5.98 3.85
N VAL A 83 6.40 -4.93 3.19
CA VAL A 83 5.41 -5.04 2.13
C VAL A 83 6.03 -4.52 0.83
N ASP A 84 5.91 -5.30 -0.23
CA ASP A 84 6.32 -4.94 -1.59
C ASP A 84 5.11 -4.98 -2.54
N LEU A 85 5.11 -4.10 -3.54
CA LEU A 85 4.19 -4.13 -4.67
C LEU A 85 4.99 -4.40 -5.96
N TYR A 86 4.60 -5.43 -6.70
CA TYR A 86 5.16 -5.76 -8.01
C TYR A 86 4.07 -5.69 -9.06
N GLY A 87 4.36 -5.19 -10.26
CA GLY A 87 3.38 -5.11 -11.32
C GLY A 87 3.96 -4.44 -12.55
N LEU A 88 3.23 -3.50 -13.14
CA LEU A 88 3.81 -2.64 -14.17
C LEU A 88 4.95 -1.79 -13.58
N PRO A 89 5.86 -1.26 -14.42
CA PRO A 89 6.98 -0.44 -13.96
C PRO A 89 6.54 0.73 -13.06
N LYS A 90 5.38 1.33 -13.33
CA LYS A 90 4.79 2.41 -12.51
C LYS A 90 4.15 1.94 -11.21
N ASP A 91 3.68 0.70 -11.15
CA ASP A 91 3.09 0.11 -9.94
C ASP A 91 4.15 -0.54 -9.04
N THR A 92 5.34 -0.84 -9.59
CA THR A 92 6.35 -1.60 -8.86
C THR A 92 7.08 -0.72 -7.86
N HIS A 93 6.89 -1.04 -6.59
CA HIS A 93 7.54 -0.37 -5.47
C HIS A 93 8.02 -1.42 -4.46
N LYS A 94 9.34 -1.51 -4.29
CA LYS A 94 9.97 -2.38 -3.27
C LYS A 94 9.99 -1.66 -1.92
N CYS A 95 9.79 -2.40 -0.84
CA CYS A 95 9.78 -1.92 0.53
C CYS A 95 8.91 -0.65 0.68
N ILE A 96 7.65 -0.73 0.22
CA ILE A 96 6.70 0.40 0.36
C ILE A 96 6.37 0.68 1.82
N TYR A 97 6.51 -0.33 2.67
CA TYR A 97 6.28 -0.22 4.09
C TYR A 97 7.11 -1.26 4.83
N ARG A 98 7.70 -0.82 5.94
CA ARG A 98 8.38 -1.67 6.91
C ARG A 98 7.82 -1.36 8.28
N THR A 99 7.34 -2.38 9.00
CA THR A 99 6.87 -2.20 10.39
C THR A 99 8.03 -1.90 11.32
N SER A 100 7.73 -1.33 12.50
CA SER A 100 8.69 -1.36 13.61
C SER A 100 9.03 -2.81 13.99
N THR A 101 10.27 -3.01 14.42
CA THR A 101 10.77 -4.30 14.86
C THR A 101 10.15 -4.66 16.19
N GLN A 102 9.59 -5.85 16.28
CA GLN A 102 8.95 -6.39 17.47
C GLN A 102 9.69 -7.65 17.92
N THR A 103 9.99 -7.74 19.20
CA THR A 103 10.48 -8.99 19.79
C THR A 103 9.29 -9.92 19.96
N ILE A 104 9.44 -11.19 19.56
CA ILE A 104 8.38 -12.17 19.74
C ILE A 104 8.12 -12.38 21.23
N ASP A 105 6.89 -12.10 21.63
CA ASP A 105 6.39 -12.28 22.99
C ASP A 105 5.32 -13.39 22.99
N GLY A 106 5.79 -14.63 23.10
CA GLY A 106 4.93 -15.82 23.10
C GLY A 106 4.38 -16.22 21.73
N LEU A 107 3.11 -16.64 21.71
CA LEU A 107 2.46 -17.19 20.51
C LEU A 107 1.96 -16.11 19.54
N ASN A 108 1.66 -14.90 20.03
CA ASN A 108 1.04 -13.84 19.24
C ASN A 108 1.84 -12.54 19.40
N THR A 109 2.49 -12.10 18.32
CA THR A 109 3.20 -10.82 18.29
C THR A 109 2.29 -9.77 17.67
N VAL A 110 2.00 -8.68 18.41
CA VAL A 110 1.23 -7.55 17.89
C VAL A 110 2.19 -6.54 17.27
N PHE A 111 1.86 -6.05 16.07
CA PHE A 111 2.62 -5.00 15.40
C PHE A 111 1.96 -3.64 15.68
N SER A 112 2.59 -2.83 16.53
CA SER A 112 2.20 -1.44 16.76
C SER A 112 3.32 -0.47 16.40
N GLU A 113 2.93 0.75 16.04
CA GLU A 113 3.80 1.90 15.92
C GLU A 113 3.61 2.81 17.12
N GLN A 114 4.65 2.99 17.93
CA GLN A 114 4.63 3.96 19.02
C GLN A 114 4.79 5.36 18.45
N LYS A 115 3.77 6.21 18.61
CA LYS A 115 3.84 7.62 18.24
C LYS A 115 3.59 8.49 19.45
N PRO A 116 4.42 9.53 19.63
CA PRO A 116 4.17 10.50 20.67
C PRO A 116 2.95 11.34 20.24
N VAL A 117 2.03 11.57 21.17
CA VAL A 117 0.79 12.35 20.99
C VAL A 117 0.70 13.34 22.13
N PHE A 118 0.36 14.58 21.79
CA PHE A 118 0.17 15.63 22.80
C PHE A 118 -1.27 15.58 23.32
N SER A 119 -1.43 15.25 24.60
CA SER A 119 -2.70 15.35 25.31
C SER A 119 -2.87 16.76 25.88
N THR A 120 -4.00 17.40 25.59
CA THR A 120 -4.36 18.76 26.06
C THR A 120 -4.27 18.90 27.58
N TYR A 121 -4.46 17.80 28.34
CA TYR A 121 -4.45 17.79 29.80
C TYR A 121 -3.29 16.99 30.42
N GLY A 122 -2.40 16.44 29.61
CA GLY A 122 -1.42 15.45 30.09
C GLY A 122 -0.06 15.48 29.38
N GLY A 123 0.21 16.49 28.55
CA GLY A 123 1.50 16.64 27.87
C GLY A 123 1.74 15.57 26.79
N TRP A 124 3.00 15.40 26.39
CA TRP A 124 3.38 14.35 25.45
C TRP A 124 3.26 12.96 26.08
N GLN A 125 2.54 12.07 25.41
CA GLN A 125 2.38 10.66 25.79
C GLN A 125 2.67 9.77 24.59
N ILE A 126 3.28 8.60 24.81
CA ILE A 126 3.50 7.61 23.76
C ILE A 126 2.25 6.74 23.66
N THR A 127 1.72 6.60 22.45
CA THR A 127 0.52 5.80 22.19
C THR A 127 0.77 4.85 21.03
N ASP A 128 0.20 3.64 21.14
CA ASP A 128 0.30 2.62 20.10
C ASP A 128 -0.71 2.89 18.98
N PHE A 129 -0.21 3.03 17.76
CA PHE A 129 -1.01 3.12 16.54
C PHE A 129 -0.90 1.82 15.74
N PRO A 130 -1.96 1.46 14.99
CA PRO A 130 -1.89 0.31 14.09
C PRO A 130 -0.93 0.58 12.94
N CYS A 131 -0.11 -0.42 12.60
CA CYS A 131 0.76 -0.41 11.42
C CYS A 131 -0.08 -0.33 10.14
N ARG A 132 -0.19 0.85 9.54
CA ARG A 132 -1.08 1.12 8.40
C ARG A 132 -0.29 1.62 7.19
N LEU A 133 -0.55 0.98 6.06
CA LEU A 133 -0.07 1.36 4.74
C LEU A 133 -1.27 1.71 3.85
N THR A 134 -1.16 2.82 3.11
CA THR A 134 -2.12 3.20 2.07
C THR A 134 -1.40 3.27 0.73
N ILE A 135 -1.83 2.45 -0.23
CA ILE A 135 -1.39 2.51 -1.62
C ILE A 135 -2.48 3.25 -2.38
N GLU A 136 -2.24 4.52 -2.71
CA GLU A 136 -3.26 5.42 -3.26
C GLU A 136 -3.68 5.02 -4.67
N LYS A 137 -2.70 4.64 -5.50
CA LYS A 137 -2.89 4.45 -6.93
C LYS A 137 -2.16 3.19 -7.42
N ILE A 138 -2.91 2.13 -7.68
CA ILE A 138 -2.46 0.96 -8.44
C ILE A 138 -3.13 1.03 -9.80
N PHE A 139 -2.35 1.24 -10.84
CA PHE A 139 -2.83 1.47 -12.20
C PHE A 139 -3.38 0.21 -12.85
N PHE A 140 -2.73 -0.94 -12.61
CA PHE A 140 -3.10 -2.19 -13.26
C PHE A 140 -3.18 -3.36 -12.27
N PRO A 141 -4.25 -3.43 -11.45
CA PRO A 141 -4.40 -4.41 -10.38
C PRO A 141 -4.42 -5.87 -10.86
N GLU A 142 -4.76 -6.12 -12.13
CA GLU A 142 -4.76 -7.46 -12.72
C GLU A 142 -3.37 -8.08 -12.91
N LEU A 143 -2.33 -7.25 -13.03
CA LEU A 143 -0.92 -7.69 -13.12
C LEU A 143 -0.14 -7.43 -11.83
N ALA A 144 -0.78 -6.82 -10.83
CA ALA A 144 -0.12 -6.45 -9.60
C ALA A 144 -0.13 -7.58 -8.56
N PHE A 145 0.98 -7.72 -7.84
CA PHE A 145 1.21 -8.65 -6.75
C PHE A 145 1.64 -7.88 -5.51
N LEU A 146 1.08 -8.26 -4.37
CA LEU A 146 1.42 -7.74 -3.07
C LEU A 146 2.18 -8.82 -2.30
N ARG A 147 3.43 -8.56 -1.91
CA ARG A 147 4.25 -9.48 -1.13
C ARG A 147 4.37 -8.97 0.29
N PHE A 148 4.12 -9.85 1.25
CA PHE A 148 4.45 -9.65 2.66
C PHE A 148 5.62 -10.56 2.99
N ALA A 149 6.69 -10.00 3.54
CA ALA A 149 7.87 -10.74 3.93
C ALA A 149 8.24 -10.43 5.38
N VAL A 150 8.47 -11.48 6.16
CA VAL A 150 8.85 -11.38 7.55
C VAL A 150 10.33 -11.65 7.67
N TYR A 151 11.06 -10.72 8.27
CA TYR A 151 12.50 -10.80 8.43
C TYR A 151 12.89 -10.85 9.91
N GLU A 152 14.02 -11.50 10.19
CA GLU A 152 14.72 -11.43 11.47
C GLU A 152 15.66 -10.21 11.48
N GLU A 153 15.53 -9.30 12.45
CA GLU A 153 16.35 -8.08 12.53
C GLU A 153 17.86 -8.37 12.63
N SER A 154 18.24 -9.35 13.46
CA SER A 154 19.65 -9.60 13.77
C SER A 154 20.47 -10.12 12.59
N LYS A 155 19.85 -10.92 11.71
CA LYS A 155 20.54 -11.51 10.53
C LYS A 155 20.08 -10.93 9.21
N SER A 156 18.98 -10.17 9.20
CA SER A 156 18.24 -9.79 7.98
C SER A 156 17.84 -11.01 7.13
N ASP A 157 17.64 -12.16 7.77
CA ASP A 157 17.23 -13.39 7.11
C ASP A 157 15.71 -13.41 6.90
N LEU A 158 15.29 -13.94 5.75
CA LEU A 158 13.88 -14.11 5.42
C LEU A 158 13.33 -15.31 6.20
N LEU A 159 12.45 -15.04 7.16
CA LEU A 159 11.80 -16.07 7.96
C LEU A 159 10.62 -16.71 7.22
N GLY A 160 9.93 -15.93 6.41
CA GLY A 160 8.85 -16.42 5.55
C GLY A 160 8.18 -15.28 4.80
N GLN A 161 7.50 -15.64 3.71
CA GLN A 161 6.79 -14.69 2.88
C GLN A 161 5.45 -15.23 2.37
N VAL A 162 4.59 -14.34 1.93
CA VAL A 162 3.34 -14.65 1.25
C VAL A 162 3.11 -13.61 0.16
N ILE A 163 2.78 -14.09 -1.04
CA ILE A 163 2.48 -13.23 -2.19
C ILE A 163 1.02 -13.42 -2.56
N LEU A 164 0.32 -12.30 -2.73
CA LEU A 164 -1.09 -12.23 -3.11
C LEU A 164 -1.22 -11.51 -4.44
N GLN A 165 -2.17 -11.93 -5.26
CA GLN A 165 -2.54 -11.17 -6.45
C GLN A 165 -3.56 -10.10 -6.10
N VAL A 166 -3.31 -8.87 -6.51
CA VAL A 166 -4.15 -7.71 -6.15
C VAL A 166 -5.58 -7.89 -6.67
N LYS A 167 -5.76 -8.41 -7.90
CA LYS A 167 -7.10 -8.70 -8.45
C LYS A 167 -7.95 -9.67 -7.62
N ASN A 168 -7.31 -10.56 -6.85
CA ASN A 168 -8.01 -11.57 -6.04
C ASN A 168 -8.13 -11.14 -4.56
N LEU A 169 -7.69 -9.92 -4.23
CA LEU A 169 -7.66 -9.44 -2.85
C LEU A 169 -9.08 -9.12 -2.37
N GLN A 170 -9.49 -9.73 -1.25
CA GLN A 170 -10.77 -9.46 -0.63
C GLN A 170 -10.61 -8.52 0.57
N PRO A 171 -11.50 -7.53 0.74
CA PRO A 171 -11.49 -6.68 1.92
C PRO A 171 -11.86 -7.47 3.19
N GLY A 172 -11.54 -6.90 4.35
CA GLY A 172 -11.79 -7.46 5.67
C GLY A 172 -10.54 -8.04 6.33
N HIS A 173 -10.76 -8.71 7.47
CA HIS A 173 -9.72 -9.37 8.25
C HIS A 173 -9.37 -10.74 7.65
N LYS A 174 -8.08 -11.00 7.45
CA LYS A 174 -7.57 -12.24 6.84
C LYS A 174 -6.31 -12.72 7.55
N HIS A 175 -6.19 -14.04 7.68
CA HIS A 175 -4.92 -14.68 8.01
C HIS A 175 -4.18 -15.03 6.73
N LEU A 176 -2.91 -14.62 6.65
CA LEU A 176 -2.01 -14.92 5.56
C LEU A 176 -1.00 -15.95 6.05
N ILE A 177 -1.16 -17.20 5.61
CA ILE A 177 -0.24 -18.29 5.96
C ILE A 177 1.10 -18.04 5.27
N LEU A 178 2.18 -18.06 6.05
CA LEU A 178 3.52 -17.82 5.53
C LEU A 178 4.08 -19.06 4.85
N THR A 179 4.87 -18.81 3.81
CA THR A 179 5.55 -19.81 3.02
C THR A 179 7.05 -19.56 3.01
N ASN A 180 7.84 -20.60 2.78
CA ASN A 180 9.28 -20.51 2.63
C ASN A 180 9.64 -20.01 1.24
N GLU A 181 10.93 -19.84 0.96
CA GLU A 181 11.44 -19.35 -0.32
C GLU A 181 11.00 -20.17 -1.54
N PHE A 182 10.63 -21.45 -1.35
CA PHE A 182 10.06 -22.34 -2.36
C PHE A 182 8.52 -22.30 -2.45
N ASN A 183 7.87 -21.33 -1.82
CA ASN A 183 6.41 -21.19 -1.73
C ASN A 183 5.67 -22.38 -1.10
N LYS A 184 6.36 -23.14 -0.24
CA LYS A 184 5.76 -24.20 0.58
C LYS A 184 5.38 -23.63 1.96
N PRO A 185 4.23 -24.00 2.53
CA PRO A 185 3.83 -23.51 3.86
C PRO A 185 4.87 -23.94 4.92
N ILE A 186 5.27 -22.99 5.78
CA ILE A 186 6.24 -23.25 6.87
C ILE A 186 5.55 -23.86 8.11
N GLY A 187 4.23 -23.99 8.07
CA GLY A 187 3.42 -24.51 9.18
C GLY A 187 2.15 -23.66 9.33
N PRO A 188 1.58 -23.57 10.54
CA PRO A 188 0.43 -22.71 10.83
C PRO A 188 0.82 -21.23 11.06
N VAL A 189 2.08 -20.85 10.81
CA VAL A 189 2.56 -19.48 11.03
C VAL A 189 1.89 -18.52 10.06
N SER A 190 1.28 -17.47 10.60
CA SER A 190 0.49 -16.53 9.78
C SER A 190 0.61 -15.10 10.23
N LEU A 191 0.36 -14.17 9.30
CA LEU A 191 0.09 -12.77 9.58
C LEU A 191 -1.41 -12.52 9.61
N PHE A 192 -1.87 -11.77 10.61
CA PHE A 192 -3.23 -11.26 10.65
C PHE A 192 -3.27 -9.82 10.13
N VAL A 193 -3.97 -9.64 9.02
CA VAL A 193 -3.97 -8.40 8.24
C VAL A 193 -5.40 -7.99 7.92
N TYR A 194 -5.67 -6.69 7.94
CA TYR A 194 -6.91 -6.12 7.45
C TYR A 194 -6.70 -5.42 6.11
N PHE A 195 -7.57 -5.71 5.14
CA PHE A 195 -7.60 -5.07 3.83
C PHE A 195 -8.84 -4.21 3.67
N ASP A 196 -8.68 -2.99 3.17
CA ASP A 196 -9.77 -2.16 2.65
C ASP A 196 -9.43 -1.76 1.21
N VAL A 197 -10.17 -2.35 0.28
CA VAL A 197 -9.94 -2.29 -1.16
C VAL A 197 -11.02 -1.39 -1.78
N LYS A 198 -10.60 -0.30 -2.40
CA LYS A 198 -11.51 0.70 -2.99
C LYS A 198 -11.13 0.97 -4.43
N ASN A 199 -12.12 1.05 -5.31
CA ASN A 199 -11.90 1.57 -6.66
C ASN A 199 -11.53 3.06 -6.53
N PHE A 200 -10.42 3.43 -7.15
CA PHE A 200 -9.99 4.83 -7.19
C PHE A 200 -11.01 5.60 -8.03
N LYS A 201 -11.81 6.42 -7.36
CA LYS A 201 -12.61 7.44 -8.03
C LYS A 201 -11.74 8.68 -8.05
N GLU A 202 -11.33 9.10 -9.24
CA GLU A 202 -10.73 10.40 -9.41
C GLU A 202 -11.79 11.41 -8.96
N THR A 203 -11.65 11.97 -7.75
CA THR A 203 -12.52 13.07 -7.30
C THR A 203 -12.37 14.13 -8.36
N SER A 204 -13.42 14.34 -9.16
CA SER A 204 -13.49 15.38 -10.17
C SER A 204 -12.95 16.65 -9.52
N LYS A 205 -11.73 17.07 -9.92
CA LYS A 205 -11.20 18.36 -9.53
C LYS A 205 -12.27 19.34 -9.97
N ASN A 206 -12.98 19.90 -9.00
CA ASN A 206 -13.99 20.90 -9.27
C ASN A 206 -13.25 22.06 -9.94
N LYS A 207 -13.33 22.17 -11.28
CA LYS A 207 -12.64 23.20 -12.08
C LYS A 207 -13.13 24.62 -11.74
N ASN A 208 -14.07 24.75 -10.80
CA ASN A 208 -14.62 26.00 -10.28
C ASN A 208 -14.18 26.31 -8.85
N ARG A 209 -12.88 26.20 -8.53
CA ARG A 209 -12.33 27.05 -7.46
C ARG A 209 -11.77 28.30 -8.14
N PRO A 210 -12.27 29.51 -7.86
CA PRO A 210 -11.66 30.71 -8.39
C PRO A 210 -10.19 30.71 -7.92
N LYS A 211 -9.26 30.87 -8.86
CA LYS A 211 -7.89 31.21 -8.53
C LYS A 211 -7.95 32.48 -7.70
N ILE A 212 -7.48 32.43 -6.45
CA ILE A 212 -7.20 33.64 -5.71
C ILE A 212 -6.00 34.25 -6.41
N GLU A 213 -6.26 35.14 -7.37
CA GLU A 213 -5.25 36.04 -7.88
C GLU A 213 -4.83 36.91 -6.70
N VAL A 214 -3.58 36.73 -6.27
CA VAL A 214 -2.94 37.64 -5.33
C VAL A 214 -2.91 39.00 -6.02
N LEU A 215 -3.85 39.86 -5.63
CA LEU A 215 -3.91 41.23 -6.13
C LEU A 215 -2.52 41.86 -5.95
N SER A 216 -1.96 42.34 -7.06
CA SER A 216 -0.75 43.15 -7.02
C SER A 216 -0.97 44.34 -6.08
N LYS A 217 0.11 44.87 -5.51
CA LYS A 217 0.07 45.98 -4.52
C LYS A 217 -0.71 47.22 -5.00
N GLU A 218 -0.96 47.34 -6.30
CA GLU A 218 -1.78 48.40 -6.90
C GLU A 218 -3.29 48.18 -6.71
N GLY A 219 -3.77 46.93 -6.71
CA GLY A 219 -5.18 46.59 -6.49
C GLY A 219 -5.66 46.88 -5.05
N VAL A 220 -4.77 46.79 -4.07
CA VAL A 220 -5.07 47.11 -2.66
C VAL A 220 -5.32 48.62 -2.48
N LYS A 221 -4.63 49.48 -3.25
CA LYS A 221 -4.88 50.94 -3.20
C LYS A 221 -6.28 51.31 -3.72
N TYR A 222 -6.78 50.59 -4.72
CA TYR A 222 -8.10 50.83 -5.29
C TYR A 222 -9.23 50.51 -4.30
N TRP A 223 -9.07 49.45 -3.49
CA TRP A 223 -10.03 49.10 -2.43
C TRP A 223 -10.01 50.06 -1.24
N HIS A 224 -8.83 50.54 -0.81
CA HIS A 224 -8.76 51.54 0.25
C HIS A 224 -9.35 52.90 -0.15
N PHE A 225 -9.21 53.31 -1.42
CA PHE A 225 -9.82 54.54 -1.91
C PHE A 225 -11.35 54.46 -1.93
N LYS A 226 -11.92 53.31 -2.34
CA LYS A 226 -13.37 53.11 -2.42
C LYS A 226 -14.03 52.99 -1.03
N LEU A 227 -13.33 52.42 -0.05
CA LEU A 227 -13.79 52.39 1.34
C LEU A 227 -13.84 53.78 1.98
N LYS A 228 -12.83 54.64 1.71
CA LYS A 228 -12.83 56.03 2.21
C LYS A 228 -13.97 56.87 1.66
N GLN A 229 -14.36 56.70 0.39
CA GLN A 229 -15.50 57.41 -0.18
C GLN A 229 -16.86 56.96 0.38
N SER A 230 -16.98 55.73 0.89
CA SER A 230 -18.22 55.25 1.52
C SER A 230 -18.39 55.70 2.97
N MET A 231 -17.32 56.17 3.62
CA MET A 231 -17.34 56.59 5.04
C MET A 231 -17.49 58.10 5.24
N SER A 232 -17.43 58.92 4.19
CA SER A 232 -17.79 60.34 4.26
C SER A 232 -19.24 60.53 3.82
N GLY A 233 -20.18 60.22 4.72
CA GLY A 233 -21.55 60.72 4.64
C GLY A 233 -21.61 62.19 5.07
N PRO A 234 -22.66 62.94 4.69
CA PRO A 234 -22.73 64.39 4.87
C PRO A 234 -22.83 64.76 6.36
N ASP A 235 -22.04 65.76 6.76
CA ASP A 235 -22.16 66.44 8.05
C ASP A 235 -23.56 67.02 8.21
N ASN A 236 -24.27 66.60 9.26
CA ASN A 236 -25.50 67.25 9.71
C ASN A 236 -25.13 68.53 10.48
N LYS A 237 -25.21 69.68 9.82
CA LYS A 237 -25.85 70.93 10.28
C LYS A 237 -25.82 72.01 9.21
#